data_AF-A0A8T7AQ14-F1
#
_entry.id   AF-A0A8T7AQ14-F1
#
_cell.length_a   1.000
_cell.length_b   1.000
_cell.length_c   1.000
_cell.angle_alpha   90.00
_cell.angle_beta   90.00
_cell.angle_gamma   90.00
#
_symmetry.space_group_name_H-M   'P 1'
#
loop_
_entity.id
_entity.type
_entity.pdbx_description
1 polymer ?
#
loop_
_entity_poly.entity_id
_entity_poly.type
_entity_poly.pdbx_seq_one_letter_code
_entity_poly.pdbx_strand_id
1 'polypeptide(L)'
;MRRITAGLVGLILPLMALAGPVNVNTADAETISRELKGIGLAKARAIVQFREQHGAFELPEELLKVKGIGPRVLADNRNDIKVSD
;
A
#
# COMPACT_ATOMS: atom_id res chain seq x y z
N MET A 1 8.87 -0.95 -56.88
CA MET A 1 8.14 -0.85 -55.59
C MET A 1 8.40 -2.08 -54.72
N ARG A 2 9.23 -2.00 -53.68
CA ARG A 2 9.14 -2.82 -52.44
C ARG A 2 9.92 -2.08 -51.34
N ARG A 3 9.25 -1.43 -50.38
CA ARG A 3 9.87 -1.03 -49.11
C ARG A 3 9.26 -1.90 -48.03
N ILE A 4 10.10 -2.74 -47.45
CA ILE A 4 9.77 -3.67 -46.39
C ILE A 4 10.19 -3.00 -45.07
N THR A 5 9.32 -3.11 -44.07
CA THR A 5 9.56 -3.07 -42.60
C THR A 5 10.24 -1.86 -41.96
N ALA A 6 9.52 -1.23 -41.02
CA ALA A 6 10.05 -0.80 -39.72
C ALA A 6 8.88 -0.50 -38.77
N GLY A 7 8.25 -1.55 -38.23
CA GLY A 7 7.33 -1.41 -37.10
C GLY A 7 8.15 -1.33 -35.82
N LEU A 8 8.49 -0.12 -35.37
CA LEU A 8 9.07 0.11 -34.06
C LEU A 8 7.93 0.08 -33.03
N VAL A 9 7.57 -1.11 -32.54
CA VAL A 9 6.71 -1.24 -31.37
C VAL A 9 7.54 -0.78 -30.17
N GLY A 10 7.25 0.41 -29.67
CA GLY A 10 7.90 1.00 -28.51
C GLY A 10 7.78 0.08 -27.30
N LEU A 11 8.92 -0.42 -26.84
CA LEU A 11 9.06 -1.13 -25.59
C LEU A 11 8.87 -0.12 -24.44
N ILE A 12 7.62 0.13 -24.04
CA ILE A 12 7.33 0.77 -22.76
C ILE A 12 7.57 -0.31 -21.70
N LEU A 13 8.79 -0.39 -21.19
CA LEU A 13 9.06 -1.09 -19.94
C LEU A 13 8.17 -0.43 -18.87
N PRO A 14 7.22 -1.14 -18.24
CA PRO A 14 6.62 -0.61 -17.04
C PRO A 14 7.77 -0.44 -16.05
N LEU A 15 8.05 0.80 -15.66
CA LEU A 15 8.92 1.10 -14.53
C LEU A 15 8.29 0.33 -13.36
N MET A 16 8.86 -0.83 -13.03
CA MET A 16 8.44 -1.63 -11.88
C MET A 16 8.51 -0.67 -10.71
N ALA A 17 7.34 -0.19 -10.26
CA ALA A 17 7.25 0.58 -9.05
C ALA A 17 7.85 -0.33 -7.97
N LEU A 18 9.01 0.04 -7.44
CA LEU A 18 9.49 -0.57 -6.21
C LEU A 18 8.47 -0.18 -5.13
N ALA A 19 7.43 -1.00 -4.99
CA ALA A 19 6.48 -0.90 -3.90
C ALA A 19 7.24 -1.35 -2.64
N GLY A 20 7.93 -0.39 -2.02
CA GLY A 20 8.51 -0.57 -0.71
C GLY A 20 7.43 -0.60 0.37
N PRO A 21 7.77 -1.01 1.60
CA PRO A 21 6.82 -1.02 2.71
C PRO A 21 6.17 0.36 2.91
N VAL A 22 4.87 0.38 3.15
CA VAL A 22 4.08 1.58 3.39
C VAL A 22 4.17 1.97 4.85
N ASN A 23 4.61 3.20 5.11
CA ASN A 23 4.56 3.78 6.44
C ASN A 23 3.11 4.18 6.79
N VAL A 24 2.46 3.41 7.67
CA VAL A 24 1.05 3.61 8.05
C VAL A 24 0.82 4.85 8.93
N ASN A 25 1.88 5.49 9.41
CA ASN A 25 1.80 6.74 10.16
C ASN A 25 1.80 7.99 9.26
N THR A 26 2.29 7.87 8.02
CA THR A 26 2.44 9.02 7.10
C THR A 26 1.64 8.87 5.82
N ALA A 27 1.47 7.64 5.31
CA ALA A 27 0.74 7.40 4.06
C ALA A 27 -0.73 7.83 4.16
N ASP A 28 -1.29 8.31 3.05
CA ASP A 28 -2.72 8.60 2.96
C ASP A 28 -3.56 7.32 2.78
N ALA A 29 -4.87 7.45 2.95
CA ALA A 29 -5.78 6.30 2.87
C ALA A 29 -5.81 5.65 1.47
N GLU A 30 -5.58 6.42 0.40
CA GLU A 30 -5.56 5.86 -0.95
C GLU A 30 -4.34 4.97 -1.17
N THR A 31 -3.16 5.45 -0.77
CA THR A 31 -1.89 4.73 -0.79
C THR A 31 -1.98 3.47 0.05
N ILE A 32 -2.42 3.57 1.30
CA ILE A 32 -2.64 2.39 2.15
C ILE A 32 -3.56 1.38 1.47
N SER A 33 -4.63 1.84 0.82
CA SER A 33 -5.59 0.93 0.16
C SER A 33 -5.08 0.27 -1.12
N ARG A 34 -4.15 0.93 -1.81
CA ARG A 34 -3.58 0.46 -3.07
C ARG A 34 -2.50 -0.58 -2.82
N GLU A 35 -1.67 -0.33 -1.81
CA GLU A 35 -0.48 -1.12 -1.54
C GLU A 35 -0.75 -2.30 -0.59
N LEU A 36 -1.72 -2.21 0.32
CA LEU A 36 -1.97 -3.26 1.32
C LEU A 36 -3.12 -4.20 0.92
N LYS A 37 -2.81 -5.49 0.86
CA LYS A 37 -3.73 -6.57 0.53
C LYS A 37 -4.89 -6.67 1.52
N GLY A 38 -6.12 -6.68 1.02
CA GLY A 38 -7.31 -6.85 1.86
C GLY A 38 -7.70 -5.60 2.67
N ILE A 39 -7.06 -4.46 2.40
CA ILE A 39 -7.36 -3.15 2.99
C ILE A 39 -7.99 -2.26 1.92
N GLY A 40 -9.32 -2.34 1.76
CA GLY A 40 -10.04 -1.36 0.92
C GLY A 40 -10.07 0.03 1.56
N LEU A 41 -10.48 1.05 0.80
CA LEU A 41 -10.49 2.45 1.22
C LEU A 41 -11.18 2.70 2.57
N ALA A 42 -12.25 1.98 2.88
CA ALA A 42 -12.93 2.09 4.17
C ALA A 42 -12.04 1.70 5.37
N LYS A 43 -11.25 0.63 5.24
CA LYS A 43 -10.31 0.19 6.27
C LYS A 43 -9.09 1.11 6.33
N ALA A 44 -8.60 1.56 5.18
CA ALA A 44 -7.50 2.52 5.13
C ALA A 44 -7.86 3.86 5.81
N ARG A 45 -9.08 4.37 5.60
CA ARG A 45 -9.59 5.53 6.34
C ARG A 45 -9.69 5.29 7.84
N ALA A 46 -10.09 4.08 8.25
CA ALA A 46 -10.12 3.72 9.67
C ALA A 46 -8.70 3.75 10.30
N ILE A 47 -7.66 3.35 9.55
CA ILE A 47 -6.26 3.44 10.01
C ILE A 47 -5.85 4.91 10.19
N VAL A 48 -6.13 5.76 9.20
CA VAL A 48 -5.82 7.21 9.27
C VAL A 48 -6.57 7.87 10.43
N GLN A 49 -7.87 7.61 10.55
CA GLN A 49 -8.66 8.14 11.66
C GLN A 49 -8.15 7.66 13.02
N PHE A 50 -7.73 6.39 13.12
CA PHE A 50 -7.20 5.86 14.37
C PHE A 50 -5.93 6.61 14.79
N ARG A 51 -4.97 6.84 13.89
CA ARG A 51 -3.74 7.57 14.22
C ARG A 51 -3.97 9.05 14.54
N GLU A 52 -4.99 9.66 13.93
CA GLU A 52 -5.40 11.04 14.24
C GLU A 52 -6.01 11.14 15.66
N GLN A 53 -6.67 10.09 16.14
CA GLN A 53 -7.35 10.08 17.43
C GLN A 53 -6.49 9.55 18.58
N HIS A 54 -5.60 8.60 18.31
CA HIS A 54 -4.85 7.85 19.33
C HIS A 54 -3.34 8.10 19.27
N GLY A 55 -2.86 8.80 18.23
CA GLY A 55 -1.44 8.97 17.96
C GLY A 55 -0.87 7.92 17.00
N ALA A 56 0.40 8.06 16.68
CA ALA A 56 1.11 7.16 15.77
C ALA A 56 1.14 5.73 16.31
N PHE A 57 1.13 4.76 15.40
CA PHE A 57 1.38 3.36 15.71
C PHE A 57 2.86 3.16 16.03
N GLU A 58 3.18 2.49 17.13
CA GLU A 58 4.55 2.15 17.49
C GLU A 58 4.98 0.79 16.94
N LEU A 59 4.00 -0.10 16.73
CA LEU A 59 4.19 -1.47 16.24
C LEU A 59 3.12 -1.81 15.20
N PRO A 60 3.42 -2.61 14.16
CA PRO A 60 2.43 -3.07 13.19
C PRO A 60 1.22 -3.77 13.84
N GLU A 61 1.44 -4.49 14.94
CA GLU A 61 0.41 -5.23 15.68
C GLU A 61 -0.69 -4.32 16.25
N GLU A 62 -0.41 -3.04 16.44
CA GLU A 62 -1.39 -2.07 16.92
C GLU A 62 -2.49 -1.78 15.90
N LEU A 63 -2.27 -2.11 14.61
CA LEU A 63 -3.32 -2.05 13.59
C LEU A 63 -4.50 -2.97 13.91
N LEU A 64 -4.33 -3.99 14.77
CA LEU A 64 -5.44 -4.83 15.25
C LEU A 64 -6.43 -4.07 16.13
N LYS A 65 -6.05 -2.90 16.65
CA LYS A 65 -6.96 -1.99 17.38
C LYS A 65 -7.90 -1.25 16.42
N VAL A 66 -7.62 -1.24 15.11
CA VAL A 66 -8.42 -0.58 14.09
C VAL A 66 -9.59 -1.46 13.66
N LYS A 67 -10.81 -0.93 13.75
CA LYS A 67 -12.03 -1.65 13.35
C LYS A 67 -11.93 -2.14 11.90
N GLY A 68 -12.09 -3.46 11.71
CA GLY A 68 -12.07 -4.10 10.38
C GLY A 68 -10.68 -4.58 9.93
N ILE A 69 -9.63 -4.35 10.72
CA ILE A 69 -8.32 -4.99 10.57
C ILE A 69 -8.27 -6.18 11.53
N GLY A 70 -8.13 -7.38 10.96
CA GLY A 70 -8.02 -8.62 11.73
C GLY A 70 -6.65 -9.28 11.56
N PRO A 71 -6.36 -10.33 12.35
CA PRO A 71 -5.07 -11.02 12.33
C PRO A 71 -4.65 -11.49 10.93
N ARG A 72 -5.60 -11.95 10.12
CA ARG A 72 -5.33 -12.37 8.73
C ARG A 72 -4.85 -11.22 7.86
N VAL A 73 -5.48 -10.05 7.97
CA VAL A 73 -5.09 -8.86 7.20
C VAL A 73 -3.70 -8.40 7.63
N LEU A 74 -3.41 -8.39 8.93
CA LEU A 74 -2.08 -8.05 9.42
C LEU A 74 -1.03 -9.04 8.93
N ALA A 75 -1.29 -10.34 9.01
CA ALA A 75 -0.37 -11.38 8.57
C ALA A 75 -0.06 -11.29 7.07
N ASP A 76 -1.09 -11.03 6.24
CA ASP A 76 -0.96 -10.89 4.79
C ASP A 76 -0.10 -9.67 4.37
N ASN A 77 0.09 -8.67 5.24
CA ASN A 77 0.78 -7.41 4.94
C ASN A 77 2.00 -7.14 5.83
N ARG A 78 2.45 -8.11 6.63
CA ARG A 78 3.46 -7.87 7.67
C ARG A 78 4.79 -7.33 7.12
N ASN A 79 5.14 -7.71 5.91
CA ASN A 79 6.36 -7.25 5.24
C ASN A 79 6.18 -5.90 4.53
N ASP A 80 4.93 -5.47 4.32
CA ASP A 80 4.56 -4.28 3.54
C ASP A 80 4.12 -3.12 4.45
N ILE A 81 4.12 -3.32 5.77
CA ILE A 81 3.77 -2.31 6.78
C ILE A 81 5.04 -1.83 7.47
N LYS A 82 5.19 -0.51 7.56
CA LYS A 82 6.20 0.17 8.35
C LYS A 82 5.54 1.18 9.29
N VAL A 83 6.16 1.43 10.44
CA VAL A 83 5.68 2.40 11.44
C VAL A 83 6.67 3.52 11.70
N SER A 84 7.88 3.42 11.17
CA SER A 84 8.93 4.44 11.20
C SER A 84 9.55 4.58 9.81
N ASP A 85 10.33 5.62 9.55
CA ASP A 85 11.17 5.71 8.34
C ASP A 85 12.52 4.99 8.51
#